data_AF-A0A241RMF4-F1
#
_entry.id   AF-A0A241RMF4-F1
#
_cell.length_a   1.000
_cell.length_b   1.000
_cell.length_c   1.000
_cell.angle_alpha   90.00
_cell.angle_beta   90.00
_cell.angle_gamma   90.00
#
_symmetry.space_group_name_H-M   'P 1'
#
loop_
_entity.id
_entity.type
_entity.pdbx_description
1 polymer ?
#
loop_
_entity_poly.entity_id
_entity_poly.type
_entity_poly.pdbx_seq_one_letter_code
_entity_poly.pdbx_strand_id
1 'polypeptide(L)' 'MSEQDQTAWAIQALTDLRTADNQVVIDSVIKVLDDQQAEIESLRGSMEGQLWSPTSWHQDQQARHAGQDNSKA' A
#
# COMPACT_ATOMS: atom_id res chain seq x y z
N MET A 1 13.15 3.25 -7.87
CA MET A 1 12.65 3.85 -6.61
C MET A 1 11.25 3.36 -6.38
N SER A 2 10.94 2.90 -5.17
CA SER A 2 9.59 2.54 -4.76
C SER A 2 8.72 3.79 -4.59
N GLU A 3 7.41 3.61 -4.39
CA GLU A 3 6.48 4.71 -4.08
C GLU A 3 6.83 5.36 -2.74
N GLN A 4 7.12 4.57 -1.70
CA GLN A 4 7.56 5.07 -0.40
C GLN A 4 8.86 5.90 -0.52
N ASP A 5 9.81 5.47 -1.36
CA ASP A 5 11.02 6.25 -1.64
C ASP A 5 10.71 7.59 -2.32
N GLN A 6 9.69 7.64 -3.17
CA GLN A 6 9.26 8.87 -3.85
C GLN A 6 8.57 9.82 -2.87
N THR A 7 7.69 9.31 -2.00
CA THR A 7 7.03 10.09 -0.95
C THR A 7 8.06 10.67 0.02
N ALA A 8 9.00 9.85 0.49
CA ALA A 8 10.08 10.29 1.38
C ALA A 8 10.96 11.37 0.72
N TRP A 9 11.32 11.18 -0.54
CA TRP A 9 12.04 12.20 -1.31
C TRP A 9 11.25 13.51 -1.43
N ALA A 10 9.95 13.43 -1.73
CA ALA A 10 9.10 14.61 -1.90
C ALA A 10 8.94 15.40 -0.60
N ILE A 11 8.76 14.71 0.54
CA ILE A 11 8.70 15.33 1.87
C ILE A 11 10.00 16.06 2.18
N GLN A 12 11.16 15.44 1.89
CA GLN A 12 12.45 16.07 2.11
C GLN A 12 12.61 17.31 1.22
N ALA A 13 12.29 17.21 -0.07
CA ALA A 13 12.37 18.34 -1.00
C ALA A 13 11.46 19.51 -0.58
N LEU A 14 10.25 19.21 -0.09
CA LEU A 14 9.33 20.23 0.44
C LEU A 14 9.87 20.86 1.72
N THR A 15 10.48 20.07 2.60
CA THR A 15 11.12 20.57 3.82
C THR A 15 12.26 21.53 3.49
N ASP A 16 13.06 21.22 2.48
CA ASP A 16 14.17 22.07 2.03
C ASP A 16 13.70 23.40 1.42
N LEU A 17 12.48 23.44 0.86
CA LEU A 17 11.85 24.65 0.32
C LEU A 17 11.11 25.48 1.39
N ARG A 18 11.12 25.03 2.66
CA ARG A 18 10.39 25.67 3.74
C ARG A 18 11.03 26.99 4.15
N THR A 19 10.20 28.02 4.18
CA THR A 19 10.48 29.36 4.67
C THR A 19 9.42 29.78 5.69
N ALA A 20 9.62 30.91 6.36
CA ALA A 20 8.61 31.45 7.27
C ALA A 20 7.31 31.82 6.53
N ASP A 21 7.41 32.32 5.30
CA ASP A 21 6.27 32.81 4.53
C ASP A 21 5.38 31.69 3.96
N ASN A 22 5.96 30.52 3.69
CA ASN A 22 5.25 29.40 3.07
C ASN A 22 5.05 28.20 4.01
N GLN A 23 5.46 28.31 5.29
CA GLN A 23 5.46 27.20 6.24
C GLN A 23 4.10 26.48 6.29
N VAL A 24 3.01 27.24 6.45
CA VAL A 24 1.66 26.65 6.58
C VAL A 24 1.29 25.82 5.35
N VAL A 25 1.66 26.30 4.15
CA VAL A 25 1.37 25.59 2.90
C VAL A 25 2.22 24.31 2.81
N ILE A 26 3.51 24.38 3.10
CA ILE A 26 4.40 23.22 3.05
C ILE A 26 4.01 22.18 4.09
N ASP A 27 3.77 22.59 5.34
CA ASP A 27 3.34 21.69 6.41
C ASP A 27 2.01 20.99 6.03
N SER A 28 1.10 21.70 5.36
CA SER A 28 -0.16 21.12 4.87
C SER A 28 0.05 20.11 3.73
N VAL A 29 0.95 20.39 2.78
CA VAL A 29 1.26 19.47 1.68
C VAL A 29 1.96 18.22 2.20
N ILE A 30 2.94 18.37 3.10
CA ILE A 30 3.61 17.24 3.76
C ILE A 30 2.58 16.36 4.45
N LYS A 31 1.66 16.96 5.21
CA LYS A 31 0.59 16.22 5.87
C LYS A 31 -0.28 15.42 4.89
N VAL A 32 -0.65 16.00 3.75
CA VAL A 32 -1.43 15.28 2.73
C VAL A 32 -0.66 14.09 2.17
N LEU A 33 0.64 14.22 1.95
CA LEU A 33 1.48 13.12 1.46
C LEU A 33 1.59 11.99 2.49
N ASP A 34 1.77 12.32 3.78
CA ASP A 34 1.79 11.34 4.87
C ASP A 34 0.45 10.60 4.99
N ASP A 35 -0.66 11.35 4.97
CA ASP A 35 -2.01 10.78 5.06
C ASP A 35 -2.30 9.84 3.86
N GLN A 36 -1.84 10.20 2.66
CA GLN A 36 -1.95 9.35 1.47
C GLN A 36 -1.10 8.08 1.55
N GLN A 37 0.13 8.16 2.08
CA GLN A 37 0.97 6.98 2.24
C GLN A 37 0.34 5.98 3.22
N ALA A 38 -0.21 6.48 4.33
CA ALA A 38 -0.93 5.66 5.30
C ALA A 38 -2.19 5.02 4.71
N GLU A 39 -2.92 5.75 3.85
CA GLU A 39 -4.09 5.19 3.15
C GLU A 39 -3.69 4.08 2.17
N ILE A 40 -2.61 4.26 1.41
CA ILE A 40 -2.10 3.23 0.48
C ILE A 40 -1.67 1.97 1.24
N GLU A 41 -1.00 2.11 2.38
CA GLU A 41 -0.63 0.98 3.24
C GLU A 41 -1.87 0.26 3.80
N SER A 42 -2.87 1.02 4.24
CA SER A 42 -4.15 0.47 4.70
C SER A 42 -4.89 -0.29 3.60
N LEU A 43 -4.94 0.26 2.39
CA LEU A 43 -5.53 -0.39 1.23
C LEU A 43 -4.77 -1.67 0.88
N ARG A 44 -3.43 -1.65 0.91
CA ARG A 44 -2.61 -2.84 0.66
C ARG A 44 -2.89 -3.93 1.69
N GLY A 45 -2.89 -3.59 2.97
CA GLY A 45 -3.24 -4.53 4.05
C GLY A 45 -4.67 -5.08 3.92
N SER A 46 -5.62 -4.25 3.50
CA SER A 46 -7.00 -4.69 3.26
C SER A 46 -7.12 -5.64 2.08
N MET A 47 -6.42 -5.35 0.98
CA MET A 47 -6.36 -6.21 -0.20
C MET A 47 -5.63 -7.54 0.11
N GLU A 48 -4.54 -7.50 0.86
CA GLU A 48 -3.87 -8.70 1.36
C GLU A 48 -4.80 -9.51 2.27
N GLY A 49 -5.53 -8.86 3.18
CA GLY A 49 -6.52 -9.52 4.05
C GLY A 49 -7.68 -10.15 3.28
N GLN A 50 -8.12 -9.55 2.17
CA GLN A 50 -9.11 -10.14 1.27
C GLN A 50 -8.52 -11.33 0.49
N LEU A 51 -7.30 -11.18 -0.02
CA LEU A 51 -6.60 -12.23 -0.77
C LEU A 51 -6.29 -13.45 0.11
N TRP A 52 -5.98 -13.23 1.39
CA TRP A 52 -5.68 -14.26 2.40
C TRP A 52 -6.85 -14.56 3.36
N SER A 53 -8.07 -14.11 3.05
CA SER A 53 -9.24 -14.41 3.87
C SER A 53 -9.43 -15.94 4.02
N PRO A 54 -10.02 -16.43 5.13
CA PRO A 54 -10.30 -17.86 5.29
C PRO A 54 -11.07 -18.42 4.09
N THR A 55 -12.01 -17.66 3.53
CA THR A 55 -12.78 -18.06 2.34
C THR A 55 -11.89 -18.21 1.10
N SER A 56 -11.02 -17.25 0.80
CA SER A 56 -10.11 -17.32 -0.36
C SER A 56 -9.04 -18.40 -0.17
N TRP A 57 -8.55 -18.63 1.05
CA TRP A 57 -7.65 -19.74 1.38
C TRP A 57 -8.34 -21.11 1.23
N HIS A 58 -9.57 -21.27 1.72
CA HIS A 58 -10.35 -22.49 1.53
C HIS A 58 -10.64 -22.76 0.05
N GLN A 59 -10.90 -21.73 -0.75
CA GLN A 59 -11.07 -21.85 -2.20
C GLN A 59 -9.77 -22.25 -2.91
N ASP A 60 -8.61 -21.69 -2.53
CA ASP A 60 -7.30 -22.10 -3.08
C ASP A 60 -6.99 -23.56 -2.73
N GLN A 61 -7.29 -24.00 -1.50
CA GLN A 61 -7.15 -25.42 -1.10
C GLN A 61 -8.05 -26.33 -1.97
N GLN A 62 -9.32 -25.97 -2.17
CA GLN A 62 -10.23 -26.75 -3.02
C GLN A 62 -9.77 -26.79 -4.48
N ALA A 63 -9.28 -25.67 -5.03
CA ALA A 63 -8.74 -25.60 -6.38
C ALA A 63 -7.50 -26.49 -6.56
N ARG A 64 -6.61 -26.53 -5.56
CA ARG A 64 -5.42 -27.40 -5.54
C ARG A 64 -5.78 -28.88 -5.44
N HIS A 65 -6.79 -29.25 -4.66
CA HIS A 65 -7.26 -30.63 -4.56
C HIS A 65 -7.97 -31.10 -5.84
N ALA A 66 -8.78 -30.25 -6.47
CA ALA A 66 -9.44 -30.57 -7.74
C ALA A 66 -8.45 -30.76 -8.90
N GLY A 67 -7.30 -30.06 -8.88
CA GLY A 67 -6.24 -30.22 -9.88
C GLY A 67 -5.44 -31.53 -9.75
N GLN A 68 -5.43 -32.18 -8.58
CA GLN A 68 -4.69 -33.45 -8.37
C GLN A 68 -5.45 -34.69 -8.83
N ASP A 69 -6.79 -34.67 -8.83
CA ASP A 69 -7.60 -35.82 -9.29
C ASP A 69 -7.59 -35.99 -10.82
N ASN A 70 -7.33 -34.92 -11.58
CA ASN A 70 -7.33 -34.95 -13.05
C ASN A 70 -5.99 -35.43 -13.66
N SER A 71 -5.00 -35.78 -12.84
CA SER A 71 -3.66 -36.22 -13.30
C SER A 71 -3.44 -37.73 -13.20
N LYS A 72 -4.52 -38.51 -12.99
CA LYS A 72 -4.50 -39.96 -12.80
C LYS A 72 -5.46 -40.75 -13.71
N ALA A 73 -5.90 -40.16 -14.82
CA ALA A 73 -6.69 -40.84 -15.86
C ALA A 73 -5.87 -41.07 -17.13
#